data_AF-A0A7S3BXQ8-F1
#
_entry.id   AF-A0A7S3BXQ8-F1
#
_cell.length_a   1.000
_cell.length_b   1.000
_cell.length_c   1.000
_cell.angle_alpha   90.00
_cell.angle_beta   90.00
_cell.angle_gamma   90.00
#
_symmetry.space_group_name_H-M   'P 1'
#
loop_
_entity.id
_entity.type
_entity.pdbx_description
1 polymer ?
#
loop_
_entity_poly.entity_id
_entity_poly.type
_entity_poly.pdbx_seq_one_letter_code
_entity_poly.pdbx_strand_id
1 'polypeptide(L)'
;GVVVLRAAAARALHTAGVRERASRCTHIRTAMAVAKTAALIFLHGLGDTAAGWGVVVPMMRQRAPHVNVVTPTAPVMPVTVNGGMSMTSWFDMADIPVLAETADDEA
;
A
#
# COMPACT_ATOMS: atom_id res chain seq x y z
N GLY A 1 7.16 -4.93 6.09
CA GLY A 1 6.01 -5.29 6.95
C GLY A 1 4.73 -5.13 6.16
N VAL A 2 3.79 -6.07 6.27
CA VAL A 2 2.49 -6.01 5.57
C VAL A 2 1.45 -5.45 6.54
N VAL A 3 0.89 -4.28 6.24
CA VAL A 3 -0.18 -3.69 7.05
C VAL A 3 -1.51 -3.85 6.31
N VAL A 4 -2.42 -4.64 6.88
CA VAL A 4 -3.76 -4.88 6.33
C VAL A 4 -4.78 -4.08 7.13
N LEU A 5 -5.43 -3.10 6.48
CA LEU A 5 -6.53 -2.35 7.09
C LEU A 5 -7.86 -2.93 6.57
N ARG A 6 -8.69 -3.49 7.47
CA ARG A 6 -10.06 -3.90 7.15
C ARG A 6 -10.99 -2.70 7.30
N ALA A 7 -11.61 -2.27 6.20
CA ALA A 7 -12.69 -1.30 6.25
C ALA A 7 -14.02 -2.04 6.42
N ALA A 8 -14.84 -1.65 7.39
CA ALA A 8 -16.21 -2.13 7.50
C ALA A 8 -17.06 -1.50 6.38
N ALA A 9 -17.72 -2.34 5.57
CA ALA A 9 -18.56 -1.88 4.48
C ALA A 9 -19.84 -1.20 5.04
N ALA A 10 -19.96 0.11 4.88
CA ALA A 10 -21.21 0.82 5.13
C ALA A 10 -22.21 0.48 4.00
N ARG A 11 -23.34 -0.16 4.36
CA ARG A 11 -24.46 -0.36 3.44
C ARG A 11 -25.19 0.97 3.27
N ALA A 12 -25.13 1.54 2.06
CA ALA A 12 -25.97 2.65 1.69
C ALA A 12 -27.40 2.16 1.43
N LEU A 13 -28.33 2.54 2.31
CA LEU A 13 -29.77 2.43 2.07
C LEU A 13 -30.16 3.39 0.93
N HIS A 14 -30.88 2.85 -0.06
CA HIS A 14 -31.36 3.58 -1.22
C HIS A 14 -32.73 4.20 -0.88
N THR A 15 -32.81 5.51 -0.67
CA THR A 15 -34.07 6.25 -0.71
C THR A 15 -34.14 7.05 -2.00
N ALA A 16 -35.09 6.67 -2.84
CA ALA A 16 -35.37 7.29 -4.12
C ALA A 16 -35.88 8.74 -3.96
N GLY A 17 -35.45 9.62 -4.87
CA GLY A 17 -36.28 10.74 -5.30
C GLY A 17 -35.77 12.14 -5.00
N VAL A 18 -34.75 12.62 -5.74
CA VAL A 18 -34.68 14.00 -6.25
C VAL A 18 -33.98 13.94 -7.61
N ARG A 19 -34.66 14.37 -8.68
CA ARG A 19 -34.07 14.49 -10.03
C ARG A 19 -33.35 15.83 -10.10
N GLU A 20 -32.05 15.84 -9.85
CA GLU A 20 -31.20 17.00 -10.14
C GLU A 20 -30.44 16.76 -11.45
N ARG A 21 -30.54 17.72 -12.36
CA ARG A 21 -30.03 17.67 -13.73
C ARG A 21 -28.51 17.85 -13.69
N ALA A 22 -27.78 16.78 -13.35
CA ALA A 22 -26.33 16.78 -13.39
C ALA A 22 -25.83 16.82 -14.85
N SER A 23 -25.25 17.96 -15.23
CA SER A 23 -24.44 18.11 -16.43
C SER A 23 -23.43 16.97 -16.51
N ARG A 24 -23.49 16.21 -17.61
CA ARG A 24 -22.66 15.03 -17.87
C ARG A 24 -21.20 15.44 -17.99
N CYS A 25 -20.50 15.49 -16.86
CA CYS A 25 -19.07 15.33 -16.85
C CYS A 25 -18.81 13.86 -17.19
N THR A 26 -18.41 13.59 -18.43
CA THR A 26 -18.00 12.28 -18.92
C THR A 26 -16.64 11.91 -18.32
N HIS A 27 -16.51 11.94 -17.00
CA HIS A 27 -15.54 11.10 -16.34
C HIS A 27 -16.07 9.68 -16.49
N ILE A 28 -15.37 8.89 -17.30
CA ILE A 28 -15.55 7.44 -17.35
C ILE A 28 -15.32 6.94 -15.93
N ARG A 29 -16.40 6.85 -15.15
CA ARG A 29 -16.43 6.05 -13.94
C ARG A 29 -16.38 4.63 -14.45
N THR A 30 -15.17 4.10 -14.64
CA THR A 30 -14.97 2.67 -14.72
C THR A 30 -15.50 2.15 -13.39
N ALA A 31 -16.76 1.70 -13.38
CA ALA A 31 -17.30 1.00 -12.25
C ALA A 31 -16.33 -0.16 -12.01
N MET A 32 -15.58 -0.10 -10.92
CA MET A 32 -14.72 -1.22 -10.53
C MET A 32 -15.64 -2.43 -10.51
N ALA A 33 -15.38 -3.41 -11.40
CA ALA A 33 -16.25 -4.58 -11.59
C ALA A 33 -16.51 -5.33 -10.27
N VAL A 34 -15.62 -5.10 -9.29
CA VAL A 34 -15.75 -5.55 -7.91
C VAL A 34 -15.63 -4.33 -6.99
N ALA A 35 -16.62 -4.15 -6.11
CA ALA A 35 -16.53 -3.16 -5.05
C ALA A 35 -15.30 -3.43 -4.17
N LYS A 36 -14.48 -2.42 -3.94
CA LYS A 36 -13.32 -2.53 -3.05
C LYS A 36 -13.79 -2.47 -1.60
N THR A 37 -13.64 -3.57 -0.86
CA THR A 37 -14.10 -3.70 0.55
C THR A 37 -12.95 -3.64 1.55
N ALA A 38 -11.71 -3.69 1.09
CA ALA A 38 -10.52 -3.62 1.93
C ALA A 38 -9.37 -2.91 1.20
N ALA A 39 -8.36 -2.47 1.94
CA ALA A 39 -7.14 -1.87 1.41
C ALA A 39 -5.89 -2.55 1.98
N LEU A 40 -4.90 -2.72 1.12
CA LEU A 40 -3.56 -3.19 1.48
C LEU A 40 -2.57 -2.11 1.07
N ILE A 41 -1.81 -1.60 2.03
CA ILE A 41 -0.68 -0.71 1.78
C ILE A 41 0.58 -1.55 1.91
N PHE A 42 1.28 -1.73 0.80
CA PHE A 42 2.49 -2.53 0.73
C PHE A 42 3.72 -1.62 0.64
N LEU A 43 4.59 -1.68 1.64
CA LEU A 43 5.83 -0.91 1.68
C LEU A 43 7.02 -1.83 1.38
N HIS A 44 7.84 -1.43 0.41
CA HIS A 44 9.07 -2.14 0.06
C HIS A 44 10.18 -1.88 1.11
N GLY A 45 11.25 -2.67 1.05
CA GLY A 45 12.42 -2.54 1.92
C GLY A 45 13.37 -1.40 1.54
N LEU A 46 14.40 -1.19 2.35
CA LEU A 46 15.46 -0.20 2.12
C LEU A 46 16.13 -0.42 0.76
N GLY A 47 16.29 0.65 -0.03
CA GLY A 47 16.95 0.61 -1.34
C GLY A 47 16.11 0.07 -2.50
N ASP A 48 14.89 -0.38 -2.26
CA ASP A 48 13.97 -0.91 -3.28
C ASP A 48 12.96 0.14 -3.76
N THR A 49 12.05 -0.20 -4.67
CA THR A 49 10.97 0.65 -5.16
C THR A 49 9.68 -0.13 -5.32
N ALA A 50 8.53 0.56 -5.49
CA ALA A 50 7.28 -0.14 -5.84
C ALA A 50 7.39 -0.92 -7.15
N ALA A 51 8.22 -0.46 -8.10
CA ALA A 51 8.43 -1.13 -9.39
C ALA A 51 9.20 -2.46 -9.25
N GLY A 52 10.09 -2.57 -8.26
CA GLY A 52 10.80 -3.82 -7.94
C GLY A 52 9.86 -4.99 -7.62
N TRP A 53 8.63 -4.69 -7.19
CA TRP A 53 7.58 -5.67 -6.87
C TRP A 53 6.58 -5.91 -7.99
N GLY A 54 6.94 -5.54 -9.23
CA GLY A 54 6.07 -5.58 -10.40
C GLY A 54 5.49 -6.95 -10.77
N VAL A 55 6.05 -8.05 -10.27
CA VAL A 55 5.50 -9.42 -10.46
C VAL A 55 4.55 -9.80 -9.31
N VAL A 56 4.94 -9.53 -8.07
CA VAL A 56 4.19 -9.97 -6.88
C VAL A 56 2.93 -9.14 -6.67
N VAL A 57 2.99 -7.83 -6.89
CA VAL A 57 1.83 -6.92 -6.69
C VAL A 57 0.65 -7.28 -7.60
N PRO A 58 0.82 -7.53 -8.91
CA PRO A 58 -0.27 -8.04 -9.74
C PRO A 58 -0.85 -9.37 -9.25
N MET A 59 -0.02 -10.31 -8.79
CA MET A 59 -0.49 -11.58 -8.24
C MET A 59 -1.34 -11.37 -6.98
N MET A 60 -0.96 -10.44 -6.09
CA MET A 60 -1.77 -10.06 -4.93
C MET A 60 -3.13 -9.48 -5.34
N ARG A 61 -3.14 -8.61 -6.36
CA ARG A 61 -4.37 -8.00 -6.90
C ARG A 61 -5.30 -9.05 -7.52
N GLN A 62 -4.74 -10.06 -8.20
CA GLN A 62 -5.50 -11.16 -8.80
C GLN A 62 -6.12 -12.09 -7.75
N ARG A 63 -5.37 -12.41 -6.68
CA ARG A 63 -5.86 -13.26 -5.59
C ARG A 63 -6.95 -12.60 -4.75
N ALA A 64 -6.91 -11.27 -4.63
CA ALA A 64 -7.87 -10.51 -3.83
C ALA A 64 -8.43 -9.30 -4.60
N PRO A 65 -9.32 -9.51 -5.59
CA PRO A 65 -9.82 -8.44 -6.46
C PRO A 65 -10.70 -7.41 -5.72
N HIS A 66 -11.22 -7.76 -4.53
CA HIS A 66 -11.94 -6.83 -3.64
C HIS A 66 -11.01 -5.96 -2.79
N VAL A 67 -9.70 -6.21 -2.80
CA VAL A 67 -8.69 -5.42 -2.08
C VAL A 67 -8.12 -4.35 -3.01
N ASN A 68 -8.05 -3.11 -2.51
CA ASN A 68 -7.29 -2.04 -3.16
C ASN A 68 -5.83 -2.12 -2.70
N VAL A 69 -4.91 -2.48 -3.60
CA VAL A 69 -3.48 -2.63 -3.28
C VAL A 69 -2.73 -1.37 -3.70
N VAL A 70 -2.25 -0.62 -2.72
CA VAL A 70 -1.46 0.61 -2.88
C VAL A 70 0.00 0.30 -2.53
N THR A 71 0.91 0.64 -3.43
CA THR A 71 2.35 0.35 -3.33
C THR A 71 3.12 1.65 -3.57
N PRO A 72 3.30 2.50 -2.55
CA PRO A 72 4.09 3.73 -2.70
C PRO A 72 5.58 3.40 -2.81
N THR A 73 6.34 4.32 -3.41
CA THR A 73 7.80 4.30 -3.41
C THR A 73 8.30 5.29 -2.37
N ALA A 74 9.26 4.89 -1.54
CA ALA A 74 9.90 5.76 -0.56
C ALA A 74 10.66 6.90 -1.24
N PRO A 75 10.80 8.08 -0.61
CA PRO A 75 11.66 9.14 -1.13
C PRO A 75 13.13 8.70 -1.14
N VAL A 76 13.92 9.33 -2.00
CA VAL A 76 15.37 9.18 -1.98
C VAL A 76 15.94 10.11 -0.91
N MET A 77 16.68 9.56 0.05
CA MET A 77 17.30 10.29 1.15
C MET A 77 18.62 9.64 1.56
N PRO A 78 19.57 10.38 2.17
CA PRO A 78 20.77 9.79 2.77
C PRO A 78 20.39 8.90 3.95
N VAL A 79 21.11 7.79 4.11
CA VAL A 79 20.88 6.81 5.17
C VAL A 79 22.15 6.62 6.00
N THR A 80 22.08 6.98 7.28
CA THR A 80 23.20 7.05 8.22
C THR A 80 23.94 5.73 8.35
N VAL A 81 23.23 4.62 8.57
CA VAL A 81 23.85 3.29 8.71
C VAL A 81 24.58 2.83 7.44
N ASN A 82 24.19 3.37 6.29
CA ASN A 82 24.82 3.13 5.00
C ASN A 82 25.86 4.21 4.66
N GLY A 83 26.48 4.83 5.65
CA GLY A 83 27.52 5.86 5.45
C GLY A 83 27.02 7.13 4.76
N GLY A 84 25.73 7.44 4.89
CA GLY A 84 25.10 8.60 4.25
C GLY A 84 24.79 8.42 2.76
N MET A 85 24.89 7.20 2.22
CA MET A 85 24.51 6.93 0.83
C MET A 85 23.02 7.23 0.59
N SER A 86 22.73 8.00 -0.46
CA SER A 86 21.36 8.31 -0.88
C SER A 86 20.71 7.12 -1.58
N MET A 87 19.61 6.65 -1.02
CA MET A 87 18.80 5.57 -1.58
C MET A 87 17.32 5.74 -1.17
N THR A 88 16.44 4.92 -1.72
CA THR A 88 15.03 4.92 -1.32
C THR A 88 14.90 4.43 0.12
N SER A 89 14.44 5.32 1.01
CA SER A 89 14.24 4.99 2.42
C SER A 89 13.02 5.71 2.98
N TRP A 90 12.30 5.04 3.89
CA TRP A 90 11.13 5.61 4.58
C TRP A 90 11.52 6.55 5.72
N PHE A 91 12.71 6.34 6.28
CA PHE A 91 13.27 7.09 7.39
C PHE A 91 14.79 6.93 7.40
N ASP A 92 15.50 7.80 8.11
CA ASP A 92 16.93 7.62 8.35
C ASP A 92 17.15 6.64 9.51
N MET A 93 18.07 5.69 9.33
CA MET A 93 18.40 4.68 10.32
C MET A 93 19.86 4.87 10.74
N ALA A 94 20.09 5.04 12.04
CA ALA A 94 21.43 5.25 12.59
C ALA A 94 22.19 3.94 12.85
N ASP A 95 21.49 2.85 13.14
CA ASP A 95 22.08 1.56 13.47
C ASP A 95 21.12 0.41 13.10
N ILE A 96 21.66 -0.80 12.87
CA ILE A 96 20.86 -2.01 12.66
C ILE A 96 20.60 -2.63 14.04
N PRO A 97 19.35 -2.69 14.53
CA PRO A 97 19.02 -3.21 15.86
C PRO A 97 19.05 -4.75 15.91
N VAL A 98 20.05 -5.38 15.29
CA VAL A 98 20.34 -6.82 15.36
C VAL A 98 21.77 -6.96 15.87
N LEU A 99 21.91 -7.10 17.19
CA LEU A 99 23.17 -7.55 17.75
C LEU A 99 23.26 -9.05 17.52
N ALA A 100 24.38 -9.55 17.00
CA ALA A 100 24.64 -10.99 16.88
C ALA A 100 24.64 -11.74 18.23
N GLU A 101 24.52 -11.02 19.36
CA GLU A 101 24.39 -11.55 20.71
C GLU A 101 22.94 -11.57 21.23
N THR A 102 21.94 -11.15 20.46
CA THR A 102 20.55 -11.46 20.83
C THR A 102 20.39 -12.95 20.62
N ALA A 103 20.39 -13.70 21.72
CA ALA A 103 20.10 -15.13 21.72
C ALA A 103 18.91 -15.40 20.81
N ASP A 104 19.03 -16.42 19.96
CA ASP A 104 17.91 -16.93 19.20
C ASP A 104 16.84 -17.37 20.20
N ASP A 105 15.90 -16.48 20.53
CA ASP A 105 14.72 -16.78 21.31
C ASP A 105 13.77 -17.61 20.42
N GLU A 106 14.17 -18.84 20.14
CA GLU A 106 13.33 -19.92 19.62
C GLU A 106 12.36 -20.33 20.73
N ALA A 107 11.10 -19.89 20.61
CA ALA A 107 9.98 -20.29 21.47
C ALA A 107 8.82 -20.84 20.63
#